data_AF-A0A972A7T2-F1
#
_entry.id   AF-A0A972A7T2-F1
#
_cell.length_a   1.000
_cell.length_b   1.000
_cell.length_c   1.000
_cell.angle_alpha   90.00
_cell.angle_beta   90.00
_cell.angle_gamma   90.00
#
_symmetry.space_group_name_H-M   'P 1'
#
loop_
_entity.id
_entity.type
_entity.pdbx_description
1 polymer ?
#
loop_
_entity_poly.entity_id
_entity_poly.type
_entity_poly.pdbx_seq_one_letter_code
_entity_poly.pdbx_strand_id
1 'polypeptide(L)'
;MKFLGQIKMEILNILRSRFLLIICILVTTASIVIPVLNFVLESNRTEDGGGGIVRPLPIDGVIYSRAAMKYPPDMGQDPIIVDGVKIEADNPFYWHIKGLQQEMNAMETDKNRFSEPEVLDLVLSMMEEEIKLYVSFAQHVVKPTDYRVELGWRSVSIVHEKFIYEHNDVREDWLLEAAMYKMGVNPDTFKEKYIEITPEQKLAAIDKLEDKINNLKSIVENNDFPKYIEWRIEQENENIASLEEQIAIHEQAIIDNPSQEESLSSIIEDLKRQIEMIKTNTIPILEYRLERNIIPGEDVWQNSALADIESSRNQISWIKILSEEEFFKDPWLVQQHGSYQNYVNSMQSQIDELNKIILIAQNSLDADKPDMKYIPRGARNRTVSFLDYSVFVALLAVLLGGWLMASEFQQGTIRLLLIRPKTRTKILTAKFVAALLICLGIYMAGSILNMVTNGICFGFSDFMYPNYTVSGEINFFAYYFPKMLACIITILFAYTGAFMLSVVIKNAAVAIAVPIAGFIGSSIIMGVFTYSRAMNWIAYTPIPYIQLSSFFVPHSAVQYIIQRGTPLNLTYGIIMLLVLSVLCTVTSVFVFKTRDITN
;
A
#
# COMPACT_ATOMS: atom_id res chain seq x y z
N MET A 1 46.75 -27.04 -7.01
CA MET A 1 46.62 -26.69 -8.44
C MET A 1 45.78 -27.68 -9.27
N LYS A 2 45.92 -29.01 -9.16
CA LYS A 2 45.19 -29.99 -10.01
C LYS A 2 43.64 -30.01 -9.88
N PHE A 3 43.08 -29.64 -8.72
CA PHE A 3 41.61 -29.64 -8.49
C PHE A 3 40.91 -28.40 -9.06
N LEU A 4 41.47 -27.20 -8.85
CA LEU A 4 40.99 -25.96 -9.47
C LEU A 4 41.01 -26.04 -11.01
N GLY A 5 42.06 -26.63 -11.58
CA GLY A 5 42.11 -26.89 -13.02
C GLY A 5 40.99 -27.84 -13.50
N GLN A 6 40.57 -28.79 -12.66
CA GLN A 6 39.43 -29.66 -12.97
C GLN A 6 38.10 -28.90 -12.92
N ILE A 7 37.88 -28.07 -11.90
CA ILE A 7 36.68 -27.21 -11.82
C ILE A 7 36.59 -26.33 -13.07
N LYS A 8 37.70 -25.68 -13.46
CA LYS A 8 37.76 -24.86 -14.68
C LYS A 8 37.36 -25.64 -15.93
N MET A 9 37.86 -26.87 -16.09
CA MET A 9 37.51 -27.73 -17.22
C MET A 9 36.03 -28.11 -17.21
N GLU A 10 35.45 -28.43 -16.06
CA GLU A 10 34.02 -28.75 -15.96
C GLU A 10 33.14 -27.52 -16.27
N ILE A 11 33.54 -26.32 -15.81
CA ILE A 11 32.86 -25.06 -16.18
C ILE A 11 32.84 -24.88 -17.70
N LEU A 12 33.99 -25.05 -18.36
CA LEU A 12 34.09 -24.95 -19.81
C LEU A 12 33.25 -26.01 -20.53
N ASN A 13 33.17 -27.23 -20.00
CA ASN A 13 32.32 -28.28 -20.56
C ASN A 13 30.84 -27.93 -20.47
N ILE A 14 30.39 -27.42 -19.33
CA ILE A 14 29.01 -26.96 -19.13
C ILE A 14 28.67 -25.84 -20.13
N LEU A 15 29.56 -24.85 -20.27
CA LEU A 15 29.37 -23.72 -21.18
C LEU A 15 29.50 -24.07 -22.68
N ARG A 16 30.11 -25.21 -23.03
CA ARG A 16 30.14 -25.72 -24.41
C ARG A 16 28.80 -26.30 -24.86
N SER A 17 27.92 -26.69 -23.92
CA SER A 17 26.57 -27.14 -24.27
C SER A 17 25.77 -25.95 -24.77
N ARG A 18 25.39 -25.97 -26.06
CA ARG A 18 24.61 -24.88 -26.68
C ARG A 18 23.31 -24.63 -25.92
N PHE A 19 22.62 -25.69 -25.52
CA PHE A 19 21.36 -25.59 -24.78
C PHE A 19 21.55 -24.88 -23.43
N LEU A 20 22.53 -25.32 -22.62
CA LEU A 20 22.78 -24.72 -21.31
C LEU A 20 23.27 -23.28 -21.42
N LEU A 21 24.15 -23.01 -22.40
CA LEU A 21 24.65 -21.66 -22.66
C LEU A 21 23.50 -20.71 -23.02
N ILE A 22 22.58 -21.12 -23.89
CA ILE A 22 21.42 -20.30 -24.27
C ILE A 22 20.58 -19.96 -23.03
N ILE A 23 20.31 -20.92 -22.15
CA ILE A 23 19.53 -20.64 -20.92
C ILE A 23 20.29 -19.70 -19.99
N CYS A 24 21.59 -19.91 -19.77
CA CYS A 24 22.41 -19.00 -18.96
C CYS A 24 22.39 -17.57 -19.52
N ILE A 25 22.47 -17.41 -20.84
CA ILE A 25 22.37 -16.12 -21.52
C ILE A 25 20.98 -15.53 -21.30
N LEU A 26 19.90 -16.27 -21.57
CA LEU A 26 18.53 -15.80 -21.39
C LEU A 26 18.26 -15.29 -19.98
N VAL A 27 18.64 -16.09 -18.97
CA VAL A 27 18.48 -15.76 -17.55
C VAL A 27 19.27 -14.49 -17.21
N THR A 28 20.52 -14.36 -17.66
CA THR A 28 21.34 -13.15 -17.44
C THR A 28 20.79 -11.93 -18.19
N THR A 29 20.31 -12.10 -19.42
CA THR A 29 19.76 -10.99 -20.23
C THR A 29 18.47 -10.43 -19.64
N ALA A 30 17.68 -11.25 -18.95
CA ALA A 30 16.48 -10.81 -18.26
C ALA A 30 16.79 -9.71 -17.21
N SER A 31 17.98 -9.75 -16.59
CA SER A 31 18.43 -8.73 -15.64
C SER A 31 18.54 -7.33 -16.23
N ILE A 32 18.75 -7.22 -17.55
CA ILE A 32 18.82 -5.94 -18.28
C ILE A 32 17.48 -5.63 -18.95
N VAL A 33 16.89 -6.63 -19.62
CA VAL A 33 15.67 -6.46 -20.42
C VAL A 33 14.49 -6.04 -19.53
N ILE A 34 14.34 -6.62 -18.33
CA ILE A 34 13.21 -6.32 -17.45
C ILE A 34 13.20 -4.83 -17.01
N PRO A 35 14.29 -4.25 -16.47
CA PRO A 35 14.37 -2.82 -16.21
C PRO A 35 14.05 -1.93 -17.41
N VAL A 36 14.63 -2.26 -18.58
CA VAL A 36 14.44 -1.47 -19.81
C VAL A 36 12.98 -1.51 -20.27
N LEU A 37 12.35 -2.69 -20.25
CA LEU A 37 10.93 -2.82 -20.57
C LEU A 37 10.06 -2.04 -19.58
N ASN A 38 10.36 -2.13 -18.28
CA ASN A 38 9.64 -1.37 -17.27
C ASN A 38 9.75 0.14 -17.51
N PHE A 39 10.94 0.63 -17.87
CA PHE A 39 11.15 2.04 -18.19
C PHE A 39 10.31 2.49 -19.39
N VAL A 40 10.32 1.72 -20.48
CA VAL A 40 9.54 2.04 -21.70
C VAL A 40 8.03 1.94 -21.46
N LEU A 41 7.58 0.97 -20.66
CA LEU A 41 6.17 0.84 -20.32
C LEU A 41 5.69 1.95 -19.38
N GLU A 42 6.56 2.43 -18.50
CA GLU A 42 6.24 3.51 -17.57
C GLU A 42 6.27 4.89 -18.22
N SER A 43 7.16 5.13 -19.19
CA SER A 43 7.15 6.37 -19.98
C SER A 43 5.85 6.56 -20.79
N ASN A 44 5.11 5.47 -21.03
CA ASN A 44 3.86 5.47 -21.78
C ASN A 44 2.61 5.49 -20.87
N ARG A 45 2.76 5.51 -19.55
CA ARG A 45 1.64 5.61 -18.60
C ARG A 45 1.44 7.06 -18.19
N THR A 46 0.21 7.54 -18.29
CA THR A 46 -0.24 8.81 -17.71
C THR A 46 -0.03 8.78 -16.19
N GLU A 47 0.22 9.98 -15.63
CA GLU A 47 0.76 10.36 -14.31
C GLU A 47 0.08 9.79 -13.04
N ASP A 48 -0.47 8.60 -13.04
CA ASP A 48 -0.99 7.98 -11.82
C ASP A 48 0.17 7.31 -11.07
N GLY A 49 0.85 8.09 -10.22
CA GLY A 49 1.82 7.66 -9.21
C GLY A 49 1.41 6.33 -8.57
N GLY A 50 2.29 5.32 -8.61
CA GLY A 50 2.02 3.98 -8.07
C GLY A 50 1.76 3.92 -6.55
N GLY A 51 1.82 5.06 -5.85
CA GLY A 51 1.44 5.23 -4.45
C GLY A 51 0.01 5.72 -4.23
N GLY A 52 -0.73 6.08 -5.29
CA GLY A 52 -1.96 6.86 -5.20
C GLY A 52 -1.63 8.33 -4.88
N ILE A 53 -2.31 9.26 -5.56
CA ILE A 53 -2.15 10.68 -5.26
C ILE A 53 -2.93 10.99 -3.98
N VAL A 54 -2.22 11.46 -2.95
CA VAL A 54 -2.82 11.82 -1.65
C VAL A 54 -3.61 13.10 -1.84
N ARG A 55 -4.94 12.98 -1.73
CA ARG A 55 -5.89 14.09 -1.81
C ARG A 55 -5.85 14.93 -0.52
N PRO A 56 -6.35 16.18 -0.53
CA PRO A 56 -6.45 16.99 0.68
C PRO A 56 -7.19 16.26 1.81
N LEU A 57 -6.80 16.58 3.04
CA LEU A 57 -7.28 15.94 4.28
C LEU A 57 -8.79 16.16 4.42
N PRO A 58 -9.67 15.16 4.50
CA PRO A 58 -11.10 15.43 4.73
C PRO A 58 -11.35 15.92 6.17
N ILE A 59 -12.34 16.80 6.36
CA ILE A 59 -12.82 17.26 7.70
C ILE A 59 -13.72 16.20 8.38
N ASP A 60 -14.39 15.32 7.62
CA ASP A 60 -15.27 14.26 8.17
C ASP A 60 -14.53 12.94 8.40
N GLY A 61 -14.86 12.28 9.51
CA GLY A 61 -14.15 11.14 10.09
C GLY A 61 -13.80 9.97 9.16
N VAL A 62 -12.69 9.32 9.51
CA VAL A 62 -12.19 8.00 9.12
C VAL A 62 -12.60 7.51 7.73
N ILE A 63 -12.01 8.08 6.67
CA ILE A 63 -11.95 7.37 5.39
C ILE A 63 -10.77 6.40 5.43
N TYR A 64 -11.08 5.14 5.73
CA TYR A 64 -10.28 4.03 5.24
C TYR A 64 -10.29 4.09 3.72
N SER A 65 -9.17 4.50 3.11
CA SER A 65 -8.48 3.73 2.08
C SER A 65 -7.61 4.62 1.19
N ARG A 66 -6.51 4.01 0.72
CA ARG A 66 -5.85 4.32 -0.56
C ARG A 66 -6.79 4.23 -1.78
N ALA A 67 -8.11 4.04 -1.62
CA ALA A 67 -9.00 4.05 -2.76
C ALA A 67 -9.18 5.51 -3.18
N ALA A 68 -8.34 5.90 -4.14
CA ALA A 68 -8.71 6.95 -5.06
C ALA A 68 -10.18 6.70 -5.45
N MET A 69 -11.10 7.56 -5.01
CA MET A 69 -12.36 7.71 -5.73
C MET A 69 -11.92 8.14 -7.13
N LYS A 70 -11.87 7.16 -8.02
CA LYS A 70 -11.44 7.37 -9.39
C LYS A 70 -12.57 8.17 -9.99
N TYR A 71 -12.36 9.49 -10.15
CA TYR A 71 -13.27 10.28 -10.97
C TYR A 71 -13.42 9.52 -12.29
N PRO A 72 -14.66 9.31 -12.75
CA PRO A 72 -14.87 8.58 -13.98
C PRO A 72 -13.94 9.19 -15.03
N PRO A 73 -13.07 8.39 -15.68
CA PRO A 73 -12.29 8.93 -16.78
C PRO A 73 -13.26 9.54 -17.79
N ASP A 74 -12.82 10.51 -18.59
CA ASP A 74 -13.64 11.04 -19.67
C ASP A 74 -14.17 9.88 -20.51
N MET A 75 -15.49 9.65 -20.42
CA MET A 75 -16.20 8.58 -21.10
C MET A 75 -16.69 9.03 -22.48
N GLY A 76 -16.15 10.13 -23.01
CA GLY A 76 -16.61 10.78 -24.24
C GLY A 76 -17.93 11.50 -24.04
N GLN A 77 -18.14 12.08 -22.85
CA GLN A 77 -19.36 12.82 -22.53
C GLN A 77 -19.26 14.24 -23.06
N ASP A 78 -20.37 14.80 -23.55
CA ASP A 78 -20.40 16.18 -23.98
C ASP A 78 -20.12 17.14 -22.80
N PRO A 79 -19.40 18.25 -23.05
CA PRO A 79 -19.14 19.28 -22.05
C PRO A 79 -20.43 19.97 -21.62
N ILE A 80 -20.48 20.38 -20.36
CA ILE A 80 -21.59 21.19 -19.82
C ILE A 80 -21.27 22.65 -20.05
N ILE A 81 -22.29 23.44 -20.41
CA ILE A 81 -22.18 24.90 -20.52
C ILE A 81 -23.20 25.51 -19.56
N VAL A 82 -22.72 26.24 -18.55
CA VAL A 82 -23.53 27.05 -17.63
C VAL A 82 -23.00 28.47 -17.67
N ASP A 83 -23.87 29.46 -17.90
CA ASP A 83 -23.51 30.89 -17.94
C ASP A 83 -22.30 31.24 -18.83
N GLY A 84 -22.17 30.53 -19.96
CA GLY A 84 -21.07 30.70 -20.91
C GLY A 84 -19.74 30.03 -20.51
N VAL A 85 -19.70 29.34 -19.37
CA VAL A 85 -18.55 28.59 -18.87
C VAL A 85 -18.62 27.16 -19.37
N LYS A 86 -17.60 26.73 -20.12
CA LYS A 86 -17.49 25.35 -20.61
C LYS A 86 -16.77 24.48 -19.59
N ILE A 87 -17.40 23.40 -19.16
CA ILE A 87 -16.89 22.44 -18.18
C ILE A 87 -16.77 21.07 -18.85
N GLU A 88 -15.53 20.61 -19.01
CA GLU A 88 -15.22 19.31 -19.62
C GLU A 88 -15.56 18.15 -18.67
N ALA A 89 -15.77 16.95 -19.23
CA ALA A 89 -16.20 15.77 -18.48
C ALA A 89 -15.17 15.24 -17.45
N ASP A 90 -13.90 15.61 -17.61
CA ASP A 90 -12.81 15.28 -16.68
C ASP A 90 -12.63 16.29 -15.54
N ASN A 91 -13.36 17.41 -15.57
CA ASN A 91 -13.34 18.40 -14.49
C ASN A 91 -13.95 17.81 -13.19
N PRO A 92 -13.35 18.05 -12.01
CA PRO A 92 -13.84 17.52 -10.75
C PRO A 92 -15.29 17.91 -10.40
N PHE A 93 -15.78 19.06 -10.87
CA PHE A 93 -17.14 19.52 -10.56
C PHE A 93 -18.19 19.14 -11.63
N TYR A 94 -17.78 18.54 -12.75
CA TYR A 94 -18.69 18.18 -13.85
C TYR A 94 -19.88 17.33 -13.38
N TRP A 95 -19.60 16.25 -12.65
CA TRP A 95 -20.65 15.31 -12.23
C TRP A 95 -21.56 15.89 -11.15
N HIS A 96 -21.05 16.81 -10.32
CA HIS A 96 -21.86 17.52 -9.34
C HIS A 96 -22.86 18.44 -10.04
N ILE A 97 -22.38 19.27 -10.98
CA ILE A 97 -23.22 20.19 -11.76
C ILE A 97 -24.26 19.40 -12.57
N LYS A 98 -23.83 18.34 -13.25
CA LYS A 98 -24.72 17.46 -14.01
C LYS A 98 -25.82 16.84 -13.14
N GLY A 99 -25.43 16.32 -11.98
CA GLY A 99 -26.34 15.71 -11.02
C GLY A 99 -27.39 16.70 -10.54
N LEU A 100 -26.97 17.91 -10.17
CA LEU A 100 -27.87 18.99 -9.76
C LEU A 100 -28.85 19.38 -10.88
N GLN A 101 -28.37 19.56 -12.11
CA GLN A 101 -29.24 19.87 -13.26
C GLN A 101 -30.26 18.75 -13.52
N GLN A 102 -29.86 17.48 -13.41
CA GLN A 102 -30.77 16.36 -13.56
C GLN A 102 -31.81 16.31 -12.44
N GLU A 103 -31.40 16.56 -11.21
CA GLU A 103 -32.29 16.61 -10.05
C GLU A 103 -33.31 17.75 -10.19
N MET A 104 -32.86 18.96 -10.57
CA MET A 104 -33.72 20.11 -10.85
C MET A 104 -34.78 19.78 -11.91
N ASN A 105 -34.36 19.24 -13.07
CA ASN A 105 -35.29 18.83 -14.13
C ASN A 105 -36.31 17.79 -13.65
N ALA A 106 -35.88 16.82 -12.83
CA ALA A 106 -36.77 15.81 -12.28
C ALA A 106 -37.82 16.44 -11.33
N MET A 107 -37.41 17.39 -10.49
CA MET A 107 -38.31 18.10 -9.58
C MET A 107 -39.35 18.96 -10.31
N GLU A 108 -38.96 19.61 -11.41
CA GLU A 108 -39.91 20.34 -12.25
C GLU A 108 -40.99 19.44 -12.87
N THR A 109 -40.67 18.16 -13.11
CA THR A 109 -41.61 17.17 -13.65
C THR A 109 -42.53 16.54 -12.59
N ASP A 110 -42.09 16.46 -11.33
CA ASP A 110 -42.87 15.90 -10.21
C ASP A 110 -43.22 16.96 -9.17
N LYS A 111 -44.04 17.92 -9.57
CA LYS A 111 -44.42 19.09 -8.75
C LYS A 111 -45.17 18.75 -7.47
N ASN A 112 -45.75 17.55 -7.38
CA ASN A 112 -46.51 17.10 -6.20
C ASN A 112 -45.62 16.64 -5.04
N ARG A 113 -44.29 16.70 -5.21
CA ARG A 113 -43.31 16.29 -4.21
C ARG A 113 -43.17 17.29 -3.05
N PHE A 114 -43.57 18.54 -3.27
CA PHE A 114 -43.50 19.63 -2.28
C PHE A 114 -44.91 20.05 -1.84
N SER A 115 -45.02 20.63 -0.65
CA SER A 115 -46.32 21.06 -0.11
C SER A 115 -46.99 22.13 -0.98
N GLU A 116 -46.21 23.05 -1.54
CA GLU A 116 -46.67 24.14 -2.39
C GLU A 116 -45.65 24.42 -3.52
N PRO A 117 -46.08 24.99 -4.67
CA PRO A 117 -45.18 25.36 -5.76
C PRO A 117 -44.06 26.33 -5.36
N GLU A 118 -44.34 27.23 -4.42
CA GLU A 118 -43.36 28.20 -3.92
C GLU A 118 -42.20 27.53 -3.16
N VAL A 119 -42.43 26.36 -2.55
CA VAL A 119 -41.37 25.57 -1.91
C VAL A 119 -40.44 24.97 -2.95
N LEU A 120 -41.00 24.49 -4.07
CA LEU A 120 -40.21 24.01 -5.20
C LEU A 120 -39.32 25.15 -5.75
N ASP A 121 -39.87 26.35 -5.92
CA ASP A 121 -39.11 27.50 -6.41
C ASP A 121 -37.96 27.88 -5.46
N LEU A 122 -38.15 27.81 -4.14
CA LEU A 122 -37.09 28.01 -3.15
C LEU A 122 -35.98 26.96 -3.26
N VAL A 123 -36.34 25.68 -3.39
CA VAL A 123 -35.37 24.57 -3.52
C VAL A 123 -34.57 24.70 -4.81
N LEU A 124 -35.24 24.99 -5.94
CA LEU A 124 -34.58 25.22 -7.22
C LEU A 124 -33.62 26.41 -7.16
N SER A 125 -34.05 27.53 -6.56
CA SER A 125 -33.20 28.73 -6.40
C SER A 125 -31.96 28.44 -5.55
N MET A 126 -32.11 27.68 -4.48
CA MET A 126 -30.97 27.29 -3.63
C MET A 126 -29.99 26.35 -4.37
N MET A 127 -30.49 25.49 -5.26
CA MET A 127 -29.65 24.65 -6.11
C MET A 127 -28.97 25.44 -7.24
N GLU A 128 -29.60 26.49 -7.77
CA GLU A 128 -28.94 27.39 -8.71
C GLU A 128 -27.74 28.09 -8.08
N GLU A 129 -27.85 28.55 -6.84
CA GLU A 129 -26.71 29.13 -6.10
C GLU A 129 -25.58 28.11 -5.88
N GLU A 130 -25.93 26.85 -5.61
CA GLU A 130 -24.96 25.74 -5.54
C GLU A 130 -24.26 25.49 -6.88
N ILE A 131 -25.00 25.50 -8.00
CA ILE A 131 -24.42 25.39 -9.35
C ILE A 131 -23.48 26.56 -9.64
N LYS A 132 -23.89 27.80 -9.34
CA LYS A 132 -23.05 29.00 -9.55
C LYS A 132 -21.72 28.90 -8.81
N LEU A 133 -21.74 28.40 -7.57
CA LEU A 133 -20.53 28.15 -6.79
C LEU A 133 -19.62 27.16 -7.51
N TYR A 134 -20.13 25.98 -7.88
CA TYR A 134 -19.32 24.96 -8.56
C TYR A 134 -18.79 25.44 -9.91
N VAL A 135 -19.59 26.18 -10.68
CA VAL A 135 -19.16 26.78 -11.96
C VAL A 135 -18.01 27.75 -11.73
N SER A 136 -18.09 28.61 -10.71
CA SER A 136 -17.00 29.54 -10.38
C SER A 136 -15.71 28.80 -10.01
N PHE A 137 -15.79 27.66 -9.32
CA PHE A 137 -14.59 26.89 -8.95
C PHE A 137 -14.04 26.08 -10.13
N ALA A 138 -14.91 25.54 -10.97
CA ALA A 138 -14.53 24.76 -12.16
C ALA A 138 -13.69 25.57 -13.17
N GLN A 139 -13.82 26.90 -13.17
CA GLN A 139 -12.98 27.79 -13.99
C GLN A 139 -11.50 27.75 -13.59
N HIS A 140 -11.21 27.52 -12.31
CA HIS A 140 -9.85 27.58 -11.76
C HIS A 140 -9.29 26.21 -11.36
N VAL A 141 -10.16 25.23 -11.14
CA VAL A 141 -9.83 23.89 -10.67
C VAL A 141 -10.16 22.87 -11.75
N VAL A 142 -9.12 22.41 -12.44
CA VAL A 142 -9.24 21.49 -13.59
C VAL A 142 -8.83 20.07 -13.23
N LYS A 143 -7.85 19.91 -12.32
CA LYS A 143 -7.34 18.59 -11.94
C LYS A 143 -8.10 18.05 -10.72
N PRO A 144 -8.55 16.78 -10.75
CA PRO A 144 -9.19 16.19 -9.58
C PRO A 144 -8.30 16.10 -8.33
N THR A 145 -6.98 16.18 -8.48
CA THR A 145 -6.02 16.08 -7.37
C THR A 145 -5.77 17.41 -6.69
N ASP A 146 -6.24 18.52 -7.26
CA ASP A 146 -6.04 19.85 -6.73
C ASP A 146 -6.67 19.98 -5.33
N TYR A 147 -5.93 20.56 -4.38
CA TYR A 147 -6.40 20.71 -3.00
C TYR A 147 -7.66 21.59 -2.90
N ARG A 148 -7.87 22.48 -3.88
CA ARG A 148 -9.03 23.39 -3.94
C ARG A 148 -10.34 22.69 -4.28
N VAL A 149 -10.30 21.43 -4.75
CA VAL A 149 -11.51 20.64 -5.00
C VAL A 149 -12.37 20.52 -3.74
N GLU A 150 -11.72 20.31 -2.59
CA GLU A 150 -12.43 20.17 -1.30
C GLU A 150 -13.18 21.44 -0.91
N LEU A 151 -12.64 22.62 -1.26
CA LEU A 151 -13.29 23.89 -0.97
C LEU A 151 -14.68 23.94 -1.61
N GLY A 152 -14.84 23.41 -2.82
CA GLY A 152 -16.13 23.45 -3.52
C GLY A 152 -17.21 22.72 -2.73
N TRP A 153 -16.91 21.51 -2.25
CA TRP A 153 -17.84 20.69 -1.47
C TRP A 153 -18.16 21.30 -0.11
N ARG A 154 -17.15 21.84 0.58
CA ARG A 154 -17.31 22.42 1.92
C ARG A 154 -18.03 23.77 1.91
N SER A 155 -17.94 24.50 0.81
CA SER A 155 -18.58 25.81 0.65
C SER A 155 -20.09 25.71 0.44
N VAL A 156 -20.62 24.53 0.06
CA VAL A 156 -22.05 24.37 -0.23
C VAL A 156 -22.92 24.68 1.00
N SER A 157 -22.54 24.21 2.18
CA SER A 157 -23.30 24.48 3.41
C SER A 157 -23.33 25.96 3.75
N ILE A 158 -22.24 26.69 3.49
CA ILE A 158 -22.13 28.14 3.69
C ILE A 158 -23.06 28.88 2.72
N VAL A 159 -23.12 28.44 1.46
CA VAL A 159 -24.03 29.00 0.44
C VAL A 159 -25.49 28.74 0.79
N HIS A 160 -25.85 27.52 1.22
CA HIS A 160 -27.21 27.21 1.65
C HIS A 160 -27.60 27.98 2.91
N GLU A 161 -26.72 28.06 3.92
CA GLU A 161 -26.99 28.82 5.14
C GLU A 161 -27.21 30.31 4.84
N LYS A 162 -26.39 30.89 3.94
CA LYS A 162 -26.57 32.26 3.48
C LYS A 162 -27.94 32.45 2.79
N PHE A 163 -28.31 31.53 1.91
CA PHE A 163 -29.59 31.55 1.21
C PHE A 163 -30.77 31.58 2.19
N ILE A 164 -30.73 30.77 3.25
CA ILE A 164 -31.77 30.76 4.30
C ILE A 164 -31.87 32.11 5.01
N TYR A 165 -30.74 32.72 5.39
CA TYR A 165 -30.76 34.05 6.00
C TYR A 165 -31.33 35.11 5.04
N GLU A 166 -30.94 35.09 3.76
CA GLU A 166 -31.43 36.04 2.76
C GLU A 166 -32.95 35.97 2.60
N HIS A 167 -33.53 34.77 2.61
CA HIS A 167 -34.95 34.49 2.36
C HIS A 167 -35.79 34.26 3.64
N ASN A 168 -35.29 34.67 4.81
CA ASN A 168 -36.00 34.47 6.08
C ASN A 168 -37.29 35.30 6.25
N ASP A 169 -37.62 36.14 5.28
CA ASP A 169 -38.88 36.89 5.16
C ASP A 169 -40.02 36.07 4.53
N VAL A 170 -39.69 34.93 3.91
CA VAL A 170 -40.66 33.98 3.35
C VAL A 170 -41.37 33.21 4.46
N ARG A 171 -42.50 32.58 4.14
CA ARG A 171 -43.29 31.77 5.08
C ARG A 171 -42.41 30.71 5.77
N GLU A 172 -42.47 30.67 7.10
CA GLU A 172 -41.59 29.84 7.94
C GLU A 172 -41.63 28.35 7.56
N ASP A 173 -42.83 27.80 7.36
CA ASP A 173 -43.03 26.40 6.98
C ASP A 173 -42.48 26.08 5.59
N TRP A 174 -42.56 27.02 4.64
CA TRP A 174 -41.97 26.88 3.31
C TRP A 174 -40.44 26.84 3.36
N LEU A 175 -39.85 27.77 4.10
CA LEU A 175 -38.40 27.87 4.22
C LEU A 175 -37.83 26.67 5.00
N LEU A 176 -38.54 26.21 6.03
CA LEU A 176 -38.19 25.00 6.77
C LEU A 176 -38.23 23.76 5.87
N GLU A 177 -39.28 23.56 5.07
CA GLU A 177 -39.37 22.42 4.15
C GLU A 177 -38.22 22.43 3.13
N ALA A 178 -37.91 23.59 2.54
CA ALA A 178 -36.81 23.75 1.60
C ALA A 178 -35.44 23.46 2.27
N ALA A 179 -35.21 23.99 3.47
CA ALA A 179 -34.00 23.75 4.25
C ALA A 179 -33.86 22.28 4.67
N MET A 180 -34.95 21.63 5.08
CA MET A 180 -34.95 20.20 5.42
C MET A 180 -34.56 19.34 4.23
N TYR A 181 -35.02 19.70 3.02
CA TYR A 181 -34.71 18.93 1.80
C TYR A 181 -33.22 18.95 1.44
N LYS A 182 -32.55 20.12 1.50
CA LYS A 182 -31.14 20.26 1.07
C LYS A 182 -30.11 20.19 2.18
N MET A 183 -30.43 20.65 3.38
CA MET A 183 -29.48 20.80 4.48
C MET A 183 -29.72 19.79 5.62
N GLY A 184 -30.90 19.17 5.72
CA GLY A 184 -31.23 18.25 6.82
C GLY A 184 -31.28 18.94 8.19
N VAL A 185 -31.84 20.15 8.25
CA VAL A 185 -31.93 20.95 9.49
C VAL A 185 -32.85 20.32 10.54
N ASN A 186 -32.53 20.53 11.82
CA ASN A 186 -33.41 20.17 12.93
C ASN A 186 -34.55 21.21 13.06
N PRO A 187 -35.83 20.81 12.93
CA PRO A 187 -36.96 21.73 13.06
C PRO A 187 -36.98 22.50 14.39
N ASP A 188 -36.53 21.87 15.47
CA ASP A 188 -36.63 22.45 16.82
C ASP A 188 -35.71 23.66 17.01
N THR A 189 -34.54 23.67 16.35
CA THR A 189 -33.55 24.76 16.45
C THR A 189 -33.58 25.71 15.26
N PHE A 190 -34.26 25.33 14.17
CA PHE A 190 -34.34 26.13 12.95
C PHE A 190 -34.93 27.52 13.20
N LYS A 191 -36.02 27.56 13.98
CA LYS A 191 -36.76 28.79 14.24
C LYS A 191 -35.92 29.79 15.03
N GLU A 192 -35.29 29.34 16.11
CA GLU A 192 -34.40 30.17 16.93
C GLU A 192 -33.19 30.68 16.12
N LYS A 193 -32.66 29.87 15.20
CA LYS A 193 -31.46 30.19 14.43
C LYS A 193 -31.68 31.15 13.25
N TYR A 194 -32.81 31.03 12.54
CA TYR A 194 -33.02 31.74 11.27
C TYR A 194 -34.22 32.69 11.26
N ILE A 195 -35.24 32.44 12.09
CA ILE A 195 -36.53 33.14 12.04
C ILE A 195 -36.65 34.14 13.20
N GLU A 196 -36.41 33.70 14.43
CA GLU A 196 -36.51 34.51 15.66
C GLU A 196 -35.25 35.34 15.92
N ILE A 197 -34.74 36.01 14.88
CA ILE A 197 -33.53 36.83 14.93
C ILE A 197 -33.83 38.30 14.62
N THR A 198 -33.05 39.23 15.19
CA THR A 198 -33.20 40.65 14.87
C THR A 198 -32.66 40.98 13.47
N PRO A 199 -33.12 42.06 12.81
CA PRO A 199 -32.54 42.50 11.53
C PRO A 199 -31.02 42.72 11.58
N GLU A 200 -30.51 43.19 12.71
CA GLU A 200 -29.07 43.37 12.92
C GLU A 200 -28.33 42.02 12.99
N GLN A 201 -28.91 41.03 13.66
CA GLN A 201 -28.36 39.66 13.72
C GLN A 201 -28.40 38.98 12.36
N LYS A 202 -29.50 39.14 11.60
CA LYS A 202 -29.63 38.66 10.21
C LYS A 202 -28.52 39.25 9.34
N LEU A 203 -28.37 40.57 9.34
CA LEU A 203 -27.38 41.25 8.50
C LEU A 203 -25.95 40.82 8.88
N ALA A 204 -25.64 40.75 10.17
CA ALA A 204 -24.33 40.30 10.64
C ALA A 204 -24.03 38.84 10.24
N ALA A 205 -25.03 37.95 10.24
CA ALA A 205 -24.87 36.57 9.80
C ALA A 205 -24.61 36.49 8.28
N ILE A 206 -25.36 37.26 7.48
CA ILE A 206 -25.16 37.35 6.02
C ILE A 206 -23.77 37.90 5.70
N ASP A 207 -23.37 39.01 6.32
CA ASP A 207 -22.06 39.62 6.10
C ASP A 207 -20.93 38.64 6.42
N LYS A 208 -21.04 37.91 7.55
CA LYS A 208 -20.05 36.90 7.94
C LYS A 208 -19.95 35.75 6.91
N LEU A 209 -21.08 35.26 6.40
CA LEU A 209 -21.13 34.18 5.41
C LEU A 209 -20.62 34.64 4.05
N GLU A 210 -20.95 35.86 3.63
CA GLU A 210 -20.47 36.49 2.41
C GLU A 210 -18.93 36.69 2.46
N ASP A 211 -18.39 37.14 3.60
CA ASP A 211 -16.94 37.22 3.82
C ASP A 211 -16.26 35.84 3.72
N LYS A 212 -16.87 34.80 4.30
CA LYS A 212 -16.37 33.41 4.17
C LYS A 212 -16.35 32.97 2.71
N ILE A 213 -17.44 33.17 1.96
CA ILE A 213 -17.54 32.81 0.53
C ILE A 213 -16.52 33.57 -0.31
N ASN A 214 -16.35 34.88 -0.07
CA ASN A 214 -15.40 35.71 -0.82
C ASN A 214 -13.94 35.33 -0.52
N ASN A 215 -13.62 35.00 0.72
CA ASN A 215 -12.30 34.47 1.07
C ASN A 215 -12.04 33.14 0.35
N LEU A 216 -13.02 32.23 0.33
CA LEU A 216 -12.93 30.94 -0.38
C LEU A 216 -12.73 31.11 -1.89
N LYS A 217 -13.52 31.98 -2.53
CA LYS A 217 -13.33 32.35 -3.94
C LYS A 217 -11.94 32.92 -4.19
N SER A 218 -11.45 33.82 -3.33
CA SER A 218 -10.10 34.36 -3.43
C SER A 218 -9.02 33.27 -3.32
N ILE A 219 -9.17 32.28 -2.45
CA ILE A 219 -8.23 31.15 -2.34
C ILE A 219 -8.21 30.36 -3.65
N VAL A 220 -9.39 30.11 -4.23
CA VAL A 220 -9.56 29.35 -5.46
C VAL A 220 -8.97 30.09 -6.67
N GLU A 221 -9.33 31.36 -6.85
CA GLU A 221 -8.89 32.20 -7.95
C GLU A 221 -7.36 32.41 -7.95
N ASN A 222 -6.78 32.67 -6.78
CA ASN A 222 -5.36 32.99 -6.64
C ASN A 222 -4.47 31.77 -6.40
N ASN A 223 -5.03 30.58 -6.22
CA ASN A 223 -4.29 29.37 -5.82
C ASN A 223 -3.45 29.60 -4.55
N ASP A 224 -4.07 30.21 -3.52
CA ASP A 224 -3.40 30.65 -2.30
C ASP A 224 -3.33 29.53 -1.26
N PHE A 225 -2.27 28.72 -1.32
CA PHE A 225 -2.10 27.56 -0.43
C PHE A 225 -1.95 27.93 1.06
N PRO A 226 -1.21 28.98 1.46
CA PRO A 226 -1.19 29.43 2.85
C PRO A 226 -2.56 29.77 3.43
N LYS A 227 -3.36 30.58 2.71
CA LYS A 227 -4.73 30.91 3.16
C LYS A 227 -5.64 29.70 3.22
N TYR A 228 -5.46 28.74 2.31
CA TYR A 228 -6.15 27.47 2.40
C TYR A 228 -5.86 26.73 3.71
N ILE A 229 -4.58 26.66 4.12
CA ILE A 229 -4.21 26.01 5.38
C ILE A 229 -4.77 26.76 6.58
N GLU A 230 -4.71 28.10 6.60
CA GLU A 230 -5.30 28.92 7.66
C GLU A 230 -6.81 28.65 7.79
N TRP A 231 -7.54 28.68 6.67
CA TRP A 231 -8.96 28.36 6.63
C TRP A 231 -9.23 26.93 7.13
N ARG A 232 -8.40 25.95 6.75
CA ARG A 232 -8.54 24.57 7.21
C ARG A 232 -8.34 24.44 8.71
N ILE A 233 -7.33 25.09 9.28
CA ILE A 233 -7.10 25.08 10.73
C ILE A 233 -8.26 25.75 11.46
N GLU A 234 -8.82 26.84 10.92
CA GLU A 234 -10.02 27.47 11.47
C GLU A 234 -11.21 26.49 11.50
N GLN A 235 -11.45 25.76 10.40
CA GLN A 235 -12.50 24.74 10.34
C GLN A 235 -12.30 23.61 11.36
N GLU A 236 -11.07 23.12 11.53
CA GLU A 236 -10.77 22.09 12.53
C GLU A 236 -11.00 22.61 13.97
N ASN A 237 -10.75 23.89 14.23
CA ASN A 237 -11.06 24.51 15.52
C ASN A 237 -12.57 24.69 15.74
N GLU A 238 -13.33 25.08 14.71
CA GLU A 238 -14.80 25.11 14.74
C GLU A 238 -15.37 23.69 15.01
N ASN A 239 -14.77 22.65 14.41
CA ASN A 239 -15.14 21.26 14.63
C ASN A 239 -14.87 20.82 16.09
N ILE A 240 -13.70 21.15 16.64
CA ILE A 240 -13.39 20.90 18.06
C ILE A 240 -14.45 21.55 18.97
N ALA A 241 -14.81 22.80 18.72
CA ALA A 241 -15.81 23.50 19.53
C ALA A 241 -17.19 22.81 19.47
N SER A 242 -17.60 22.35 18.28
CA SER A 242 -18.85 21.59 18.11
C SER A 242 -18.81 20.24 18.86
N LEU A 243 -17.69 19.53 18.83
CA LEU A 243 -17.53 18.27 19.57
C LEU A 243 -17.52 18.51 21.10
N GLU A 244 -16.91 19.59 21.57
CA GLU A 244 -16.93 20.00 22.98
C GLU A 244 -18.34 20.35 23.46
N GLU A 245 -19.16 20.99 22.63
CA GLU A 245 -20.58 21.25 22.90
C GLU A 245 -21.39 19.95 22.98
N GLN A 246 -21.20 19.01 22.05
CA GLN A 246 -21.86 17.69 22.08
C GLN A 246 -21.51 16.91 23.36
N ILE A 247 -20.24 16.96 23.80
CA ILE A 247 -19.83 16.37 25.07
C ILE A 247 -20.59 17.00 26.23
N ALA A 248 -20.70 18.33 26.28
CA ALA A 248 -21.42 19.03 27.35
C ALA A 248 -22.91 18.64 27.40
N ILE A 249 -23.56 18.48 26.24
CA ILE A 249 -24.96 18.01 26.14
C ILE A 249 -25.09 16.60 26.71
N HIS A 250 -24.19 15.69 26.34
CA HIS A 250 -24.21 14.32 26.87
C HIS A 250 -23.91 14.24 28.37
N GLU A 251 -22.94 15.03 28.86
CA GLU A 251 -22.63 15.14 30.29
C GLU A 251 -23.85 15.67 31.08
N GLN A 252 -24.56 16.66 30.55
CA GLN A 252 -25.80 17.17 31.16
C GLN A 252 -26.91 16.12 31.17
N ALA A 253 -27.09 15.34 30.09
CA ALA A 253 -28.07 14.27 30.03
C ALA A 253 -27.82 13.17 31.07
N ILE A 254 -26.55 12.87 31.40
CA ILE A 254 -26.19 11.95 32.49
C ILE A 254 -26.60 12.52 33.85
N ILE A 255 -26.40 13.82 34.07
CA ILE A 255 -26.80 14.51 35.30
C ILE A 255 -28.33 14.45 35.47
N ASP A 256 -29.07 14.71 34.39
CA ASP A 256 -30.53 14.72 34.40
C ASP A 256 -31.11 13.30 34.52
N ASN A 257 -30.44 12.29 33.97
CA ASN A 257 -30.85 10.89 34.05
C ASN A 257 -29.64 9.92 34.21
N PRO A 258 -29.24 9.61 35.45
CA PRO A 258 -28.08 8.76 35.73
C PRO A 258 -28.18 7.33 35.17
N SER A 259 -29.38 6.85 34.80
CA SER A 259 -29.55 5.52 34.20
C SER A 259 -28.91 5.38 32.81
N GLN A 260 -28.57 6.48 32.15
CA GLN A 260 -27.95 6.50 30.82
C GLN A 260 -26.42 6.61 30.84
N GLU A 261 -25.81 6.66 32.04
CA GLU A 261 -24.37 6.87 32.23
C GLU A 261 -23.53 5.86 31.45
N GLU A 262 -23.88 4.57 31.48
CA GLU A 262 -23.12 3.51 30.82
C GLU A 262 -23.09 3.68 29.29
N SER A 263 -24.22 4.04 28.66
CA SER A 263 -24.28 4.23 27.21
C SER A 263 -23.64 5.54 26.75
N LEU A 264 -23.85 6.64 27.49
CA LEU A 264 -23.36 7.96 27.10
C LEU A 264 -21.85 8.13 27.36
N SER A 265 -21.29 7.41 28.35
CA SER A 265 -19.86 7.45 28.64
C SER A 265 -19.00 7.00 27.45
N SER A 266 -19.43 5.95 26.73
CA SER A 266 -18.72 5.49 25.53
C SER A 266 -18.73 6.54 24.41
N ILE A 267 -19.86 7.25 24.23
CA ILE A 267 -20.00 8.30 23.23
C ILE A 267 -19.08 9.48 23.58
N ILE A 268 -19.08 9.90 24.85
CA ILE A 268 -18.21 10.97 25.34
C ILE A 268 -16.73 10.60 25.14
N GLU A 269 -16.34 9.35 25.40
CA GLU A 269 -14.96 8.87 25.18
C GLU A 269 -14.56 8.97 23.70
N ASP A 270 -15.45 8.56 22.78
CA ASP A 270 -15.20 8.64 21.34
C ASP A 270 -15.15 10.09 20.81
N LEU A 271 -15.98 10.99 21.34
CA LEU A 271 -15.91 12.43 21.03
C LEU A 271 -14.60 13.05 21.54
N LYS A 272 -14.19 12.73 22.77
CA LYS A 272 -12.90 13.17 23.33
C LYS A 272 -11.71 12.68 22.50
N ARG A 273 -11.77 11.43 22.02
CA ARG A 273 -10.77 10.85 21.12
C ARG A 273 -10.72 11.59 19.78
N GLN A 274 -11.86 11.96 19.20
CA GLN A 274 -11.88 12.76 17.96
C GLN A 274 -11.20 14.13 18.16
N ILE A 275 -11.49 14.83 19.26
CA ILE A 275 -10.83 16.10 19.60
C ILE A 275 -9.32 15.91 19.73
N GLU A 276 -8.88 14.87 20.45
CA GLU A 276 -7.45 14.57 20.61
C GLU A 276 -6.78 14.30 19.26
N MET A 277 -7.45 13.59 18.35
CA MET A 277 -6.95 13.32 17.00
C MET A 277 -6.79 14.58 16.16
N ILE A 278 -7.75 15.51 16.22
CA ILE A 278 -7.64 16.79 15.52
C ILE A 278 -6.44 17.59 16.08
N LYS A 279 -6.31 17.66 17.41
CA LYS A 279 -5.27 18.44 18.09
C LYS A 279 -3.85 17.86 17.93
N THR A 280 -3.71 16.54 17.89
CA THR A 280 -2.40 15.85 17.90
C THR A 280 -1.97 15.30 16.54
N ASN A 281 -2.90 15.18 15.58
CA ASN A 281 -2.64 14.62 14.26
C ASN A 281 -2.96 15.63 13.15
N THR A 282 -4.23 16.02 12.99
CA THR A 282 -4.69 16.82 11.83
C THR A 282 -4.06 18.21 11.78
N ILE A 283 -4.20 19.00 12.84
CA ILE A 283 -3.66 20.38 12.89
C ILE A 283 -2.13 20.39 12.74
N PRO A 284 -1.35 19.58 13.48
CA PRO A 284 0.10 19.54 13.29
C PRO A 284 0.55 19.15 11.88
N ILE A 285 -0.20 18.28 11.18
CA ILE A 285 0.10 17.94 9.78
C ILE A 285 -0.19 19.13 8.86
N LEU A 286 -1.29 19.85 9.07
CA LEU A 286 -1.60 21.08 8.32
C LEU A 286 -0.50 22.14 8.51
N GLU A 287 -0.08 22.36 9.75
CA GLU A 287 1.03 23.28 10.08
C GLU A 287 2.34 22.86 9.41
N TYR A 288 2.68 21.56 9.47
CA TYR A 288 3.88 21.04 8.81
C TYR A 288 3.83 21.21 7.29
N ARG A 289 2.67 21.01 6.67
CA ARG A 289 2.46 21.25 5.24
C ARG A 289 2.69 22.71 4.87
N LEU A 290 2.23 23.65 5.71
CA LEU A 290 2.47 25.07 5.52
C LEU A 290 3.95 25.42 5.66
N GLU A 291 4.60 24.95 6.72
CA GLU A 291 6.03 25.21 6.98
C GLU A 291 6.91 24.72 5.82
N ARG A 292 6.63 23.53 5.30
CA ARG A 292 7.43 22.87 4.25
C ARG A 292 6.89 23.06 2.85
N ASN A 293 5.82 23.82 2.68
CA ASN A 293 5.12 24.04 1.41
C ASN A 293 4.79 22.72 0.67
N ILE A 294 4.21 21.75 1.39
CA ILE A 294 3.83 20.44 0.86
C ILE A 294 2.36 20.47 0.45
N ILE A 295 2.13 20.75 -0.84
CA ILE A 295 0.79 20.89 -1.41
C ILE A 295 0.16 19.50 -1.59
N PRO A 296 -1.01 19.23 -0.98
CA PRO A 296 -1.74 17.99 -1.21
C PRO A 296 -2.05 17.79 -2.70
N GLY A 297 -2.02 16.55 -3.17
CA GLY A 297 -2.33 16.23 -4.56
C GLY A 297 -1.18 16.33 -5.55
N GLU A 298 -0.05 16.91 -5.15
CA GLU A 298 1.17 16.87 -5.94
C GLU A 298 1.88 15.51 -5.81
N ASP A 299 2.56 15.07 -6.88
CA ASP A 299 3.35 13.83 -6.92
C ASP A 299 4.70 14.01 -6.22
N VAL A 300 4.64 14.28 -4.92
CA VAL A 300 5.79 14.41 -4.02
C VAL A 300 5.73 13.35 -2.93
N TRP A 301 6.86 12.73 -2.62
CA TRP A 301 6.92 11.60 -1.68
C TRP A 301 6.48 12.00 -0.26
N GLN A 302 6.66 13.27 0.12
CA GLN A 302 6.25 13.80 1.42
C GLN A 302 4.74 13.67 1.64
N ASN A 303 3.94 13.79 0.58
CA ASN A 303 2.49 13.58 0.65
C ASN A 303 2.16 12.16 1.12
N SER A 304 2.84 11.15 0.57
CA SER A 304 2.67 9.75 0.98
C SER A 304 3.18 9.50 2.40
N ALA A 305 4.28 10.14 2.82
CA ALA A 305 4.81 10.01 4.18
C ALA A 305 3.85 10.62 5.23
N LEU A 306 3.33 11.82 4.97
CA LEU A 306 2.34 12.46 5.85
C LEU A 306 1.04 11.65 5.95
N ALA A 307 0.55 11.11 4.82
CA ALA A 307 -0.63 10.25 4.82
C ALA A 307 -0.44 8.96 5.63
N ASP A 308 0.76 8.36 5.56
CA ASP A 308 1.12 7.19 6.37
C ASP A 308 1.13 7.53 7.87
N ILE A 309 1.68 8.69 8.26
CA ILE A 309 1.66 9.17 9.65
C ILE A 309 0.23 9.35 10.12
N GLU A 310 -0.56 10.08 9.34
CA GLU A 310 -1.95 10.39 9.65
C GLU A 310 -2.78 9.12 9.83
N SER A 311 -2.77 8.25 8.82
CA SER A 311 -3.54 7.01 8.82
C SER A 311 -3.11 6.06 9.95
N SER A 312 -1.81 6.01 10.24
CA SER A 312 -1.31 5.12 11.29
C SER A 312 -1.65 5.63 12.68
N ARG A 313 -1.56 6.95 12.93
CA ARG A 313 -2.02 7.57 14.18
C ARG A 313 -3.53 7.41 14.37
N ASN A 314 -4.30 7.63 13.31
CA ASN A 314 -5.74 7.39 13.30
C ASN A 314 -6.07 5.93 13.66
N GLN A 315 -5.38 4.96 13.07
CA GLN A 315 -5.63 3.55 13.40
C GLN A 315 -5.26 3.25 14.86
N ILE A 316 -4.12 3.73 15.35
CA ILE A 316 -3.69 3.51 16.74
C ILE A 316 -4.72 4.06 17.74
N SER A 317 -5.25 5.27 17.51
CA SER A 317 -6.21 5.88 18.44
C SER A 317 -7.48 5.04 18.62
N TRP A 318 -7.90 4.33 17.57
CA TRP A 318 -9.10 3.48 17.58
C TRP A 318 -8.84 2.03 18.01
N ILE A 319 -7.59 1.62 18.24
CA ILE A 319 -7.28 0.28 18.77
C ILE A 319 -7.55 0.27 20.29
N LYS A 320 -8.65 -0.36 20.70
CA LYS A 320 -8.99 -0.64 22.10
C LYS A 320 -8.71 -2.10 22.43
N ILE A 321 -7.71 -2.35 23.29
CA ILE A 321 -7.46 -3.69 23.82
C ILE A 321 -8.53 -3.99 24.88
N LEU A 322 -9.53 -4.77 24.48
CA LEU A 322 -10.57 -5.30 25.37
C LEU A 322 -9.98 -5.99 26.61
N SER A 323 -10.71 -5.91 27.72
CA SER A 323 -10.42 -6.68 28.93
C SER A 323 -10.57 -8.19 28.68
N GLU A 324 -10.00 -9.01 29.55
CA GLU A 324 -10.09 -10.47 29.45
C GLU A 324 -11.56 -10.95 29.47
N GLU A 325 -12.41 -10.33 30.29
CA GLU A 325 -13.83 -10.65 30.36
C GLU A 325 -14.59 -10.34 29.07
N GLU A 326 -14.33 -9.18 28.46
CA GLU A 326 -14.93 -8.77 27.18
C GLU A 326 -14.45 -9.66 26.04
N PHE A 327 -13.17 -10.04 26.02
CA PHE A 327 -12.62 -10.97 25.04
C PHE A 327 -13.37 -12.30 25.05
N PHE A 328 -13.63 -12.88 26.23
CA PHE A 328 -14.34 -14.16 26.32
C PHE A 328 -15.83 -14.07 26.00
N LYS A 329 -16.42 -12.86 26.01
CA LYS A 329 -17.81 -12.64 25.56
C LYS A 329 -17.94 -12.63 24.04
N ASP A 330 -16.85 -12.41 23.29
CA ASP A 330 -16.85 -12.37 21.83
C ASP A 330 -16.43 -13.74 21.24
N PRO A 331 -17.38 -14.51 20.66
CA PRO A 331 -17.05 -15.82 20.08
C PRO A 331 -16.07 -15.75 18.91
N TRP A 332 -16.08 -14.64 18.16
CA TRP A 332 -15.24 -14.46 16.99
C TRP A 332 -13.78 -14.19 17.38
N LEU A 333 -13.53 -13.33 18.37
CA LEU A 333 -12.19 -13.09 18.90
C LEU A 333 -11.59 -14.34 19.54
N VAL A 334 -12.39 -15.09 20.31
CA VAL A 334 -11.98 -16.38 20.87
C VAL A 334 -11.67 -17.39 19.76
N GLN A 335 -12.50 -17.47 18.72
CA GLN A 335 -12.25 -18.36 17.58
C GLN A 335 -10.97 -17.98 16.80
N GLN A 336 -10.69 -16.68 16.67
CA GLN A 336 -9.56 -16.17 15.92
C GLN A 336 -8.23 -16.32 16.67
N HIS A 337 -8.19 -15.92 17.94
CA HIS A 337 -6.94 -15.83 18.72
C HIS A 337 -6.74 -17.00 19.68
N GLY A 338 -7.81 -17.70 20.06
CA GLY A 338 -7.80 -18.88 20.94
C GLY A 338 -7.62 -18.55 22.41
N SER A 339 -6.69 -17.66 22.77
CA SER A 339 -6.43 -17.21 24.14
C SER A 339 -6.31 -15.68 24.21
N TYR A 340 -6.62 -15.13 25.38
CA TYR A 340 -6.50 -13.70 25.64
C TYR A 340 -5.05 -13.20 25.42
N GLN A 341 -4.04 -13.96 25.87
CA GLN A 341 -2.64 -13.58 25.65
C GLN A 341 -2.27 -13.50 24.16
N ASN A 342 -2.77 -14.41 23.33
CA ASN A 342 -2.53 -14.37 21.88
C ASN A 342 -3.21 -13.15 21.23
N TYR A 343 -4.40 -12.78 21.74
CA TYR A 343 -5.10 -11.57 21.32
C TYR A 343 -4.29 -10.31 21.66
N VAL A 344 -3.88 -10.16 22.92
CA VAL A 344 -3.06 -9.02 23.37
C VAL A 344 -1.76 -8.92 22.57
N ASN A 345 -1.05 -10.03 22.38
CA ASN A 345 0.18 -10.05 21.58
C ASN A 345 -0.08 -9.65 20.12
N SER A 346 -1.21 -10.07 19.54
CA SER A 346 -1.59 -9.69 18.18
C SER A 346 -1.92 -8.21 18.07
N MET A 347 -2.65 -7.63 19.04
CA MET A 347 -2.96 -6.20 19.06
C MET A 347 -1.69 -5.37 19.24
N GLN A 348 -0.82 -5.77 20.15
CA GLN A 348 0.46 -5.09 20.35
C GLN A 348 1.33 -5.14 19.09
N SER A 349 1.39 -6.28 18.40
CA SER A 349 2.13 -6.38 17.14
C SER A 349 1.58 -5.46 16.04
N GLN A 350 0.26 -5.23 15.99
CA GLN A 350 -0.35 -4.27 15.06
C GLN A 350 0.04 -2.84 15.43
N ILE A 351 -0.04 -2.48 16.71
CA ILE A 351 0.39 -1.17 17.22
C ILE A 351 1.88 -0.92 16.90
N ASP A 352 2.74 -1.92 17.12
CA ASP A 352 4.17 -1.82 16.84
C ASP A 352 4.46 -1.63 15.33
N GLU A 353 3.68 -2.28 14.46
CA GLU A 353 3.79 -2.11 13.00
C GLU A 353 3.38 -0.69 12.56
N LEU A 354 2.26 -0.17 13.08
CA LEU A 354 1.81 1.20 12.81
C LEU A 354 2.82 2.24 13.33
N ASN A 355 3.35 2.04 14.54
CA ASN A 355 4.40 2.89 15.10
C ASN A 355 5.68 2.86 14.26
N LYS A 356 6.05 1.69 13.73
CA LYS A 356 7.18 1.57 12.80
C LYS A 356 6.94 2.34 11.50
N ILE A 357 5.72 2.35 10.97
CA ILE A 357 5.37 3.15 9.79
C ILE A 357 5.54 4.64 10.09
N ILE A 358 5.00 5.12 11.21
CA ILE A 358 5.12 6.51 11.67
C ILE A 358 6.60 6.88 11.81
N LEU A 359 7.40 6.04 12.46
CA LEU A 359 8.83 6.27 12.67
C LEU A 359 9.59 6.41 11.35
N ILE A 360 9.33 5.51 10.38
CA ILE A 360 9.98 5.56 9.06
C ILE A 360 9.58 6.82 8.29
N ALA A 361 8.30 7.18 8.32
CA ALA A 361 7.78 8.38 7.67
C ALA A 361 8.40 9.65 8.27
N GLN A 362 8.36 9.78 9.61
CA GLN A 362 8.89 10.92 10.33
C GLN A 362 10.39 11.09 10.10
N ASN A 363 11.17 10.01 10.22
CA ASN A 363 12.62 10.08 9.95
C ASN A 363 12.93 10.46 8.50
N SER A 364 12.09 10.04 7.54
CA SER A 364 12.25 10.43 6.13
C SER A 364 12.00 11.93 5.95
N LEU A 365 10.93 12.45 6.57
CA LEU A 365 10.55 13.86 6.55
C LEU A 365 11.57 14.77 7.25
N ASP A 366 12.01 14.39 8.45
CA ASP A 366 12.97 15.16 9.26
C ASP A 366 14.32 15.28 8.56
N ALA A 367 14.76 14.23 7.88
CA ALA A 367 16.02 14.20 7.13
C ALA A 367 15.90 14.76 5.70
N ASP A 368 14.68 15.07 5.24
CA ASP A 368 14.35 15.38 3.84
C ASP A 368 14.93 14.36 2.84
N LYS A 369 14.85 13.08 3.21
CA LYS A 369 15.38 11.96 2.43
C LYS A 369 14.36 10.81 2.44
N PRO A 370 13.76 10.47 1.30
CA PRO A 370 12.71 9.46 1.26
C PRO A 370 13.25 8.05 1.52
N ASP A 371 12.57 7.30 2.38
CA ASP A 371 12.64 5.83 2.34
C ASP A 371 12.18 5.30 0.96
N MET A 372 12.72 4.17 0.52
CA MET A 372 12.32 3.57 -0.76
C MET A 372 10.82 3.24 -0.84
N LYS A 373 10.15 3.05 0.32
CA LYS A 373 8.69 2.87 0.40
C LYS A 373 7.92 4.02 -0.24
N TYR A 374 8.40 5.26 -0.10
CA TYR A 374 7.75 6.47 -0.63
C TYR A 374 8.14 6.79 -2.07
N ILE A 375 9.11 6.07 -2.64
CA ILE A 375 9.47 6.14 -4.06
C ILE A 375 9.38 4.72 -4.67
N PRO A 376 8.16 4.16 -4.83
CA PRO A 376 7.99 2.80 -5.31
C PRO A 376 8.51 2.58 -6.74
N ARG A 377 8.57 3.66 -7.54
CA ARG A 377 9.12 3.64 -8.92
C ARG A 377 10.63 3.84 -8.98
N GLY A 378 11.27 4.13 -7.84
CA GLY A 378 12.69 4.42 -7.73
C GLY A 378 13.58 3.21 -8.02
N ALA A 379 14.83 3.50 -8.36
CA ALA A 379 15.83 2.48 -8.67
C ALA A 379 16.06 1.50 -7.51
N ARG A 380 16.01 1.97 -6.25
CA ARG A 380 16.17 1.15 -5.04
C ARG A 380 15.07 0.11 -4.90
N ASN A 381 13.81 0.55 -4.92
CA ASN A 381 12.67 -0.34 -4.76
C ASN A 381 12.64 -1.42 -5.87
N ARG A 382 12.86 -1.01 -7.13
CA ARG A 382 12.94 -1.96 -8.26
C ARG A 382 14.09 -2.96 -8.12
N THR A 383 15.24 -2.53 -7.62
CA THR A 383 16.39 -3.41 -7.36
C THR A 383 16.09 -4.42 -6.26
N VAL A 384 15.38 -4.02 -5.20
CA VAL A 384 14.92 -4.93 -4.13
C VAL A 384 13.85 -5.89 -4.64
N SER A 385 12.88 -5.42 -5.42
CA SER A 385 11.87 -6.28 -6.05
C SER A 385 12.49 -7.30 -7.01
N PHE A 386 13.62 -6.99 -7.63
CA PHE A 386 14.34 -7.93 -8.49
C PHE A 386 14.99 -9.10 -7.74
N LEU A 387 14.98 -9.13 -6.40
CA LEU A 387 15.46 -10.30 -5.64
C LEU A 387 14.69 -11.59 -5.96
N ASP A 388 13.45 -11.48 -6.44
CA ASP A 388 12.67 -12.61 -6.97
C ASP A 388 13.32 -13.29 -8.18
N TYR A 389 14.27 -12.63 -8.85
CA TYR A 389 15.12 -13.23 -9.88
C TYR A 389 15.84 -14.50 -9.41
N SER A 390 16.12 -14.59 -8.10
CA SER A 390 16.70 -15.79 -7.48
C SER A 390 15.89 -17.07 -7.75
N VAL A 391 14.56 -16.98 -7.94
CA VAL A 391 13.70 -18.12 -8.28
C VAL A 391 14.02 -18.64 -9.68
N PHE A 392 14.20 -17.77 -10.67
CA PHE A 392 14.58 -18.18 -12.03
C PHE A 392 15.97 -18.82 -12.05
N VAL A 393 16.92 -18.27 -11.28
CA VAL A 393 18.25 -18.87 -11.15
C VAL A 393 18.20 -20.20 -10.38
N ALA A 394 17.32 -20.34 -9.39
CA ALA A 394 17.11 -21.61 -8.69
C ALA A 394 16.56 -22.69 -9.62
N LEU A 395 15.64 -22.36 -10.53
CA LEU A 395 15.15 -23.29 -11.56
C LEU A 395 16.25 -23.69 -12.55
N LEU A 396 17.11 -22.75 -12.96
CA LEU A 396 18.32 -23.06 -13.73
C LEU A 396 19.25 -23.99 -12.94
N ALA A 397 19.41 -23.76 -11.64
CA ALA A 397 20.22 -24.59 -10.78
C ALA A 397 19.65 -26.01 -10.64
N VAL A 398 18.32 -26.16 -10.56
CA VAL A 398 17.65 -27.46 -10.63
C VAL A 398 17.96 -28.17 -11.95
N LEU A 399 17.87 -27.46 -13.07
CA LEU A 399 18.15 -28.02 -14.39
C LEU A 399 19.61 -28.49 -14.49
N LEU A 400 20.56 -27.65 -14.07
CA LEU A 400 21.99 -28.00 -14.07
C LEU A 400 22.29 -29.16 -13.12
N GLY A 401 21.84 -29.08 -11.87
CA GLY A 401 22.07 -30.09 -10.84
C GLY A 401 21.44 -31.44 -11.20
N GLY A 402 20.19 -31.43 -11.68
CA GLY A 402 19.45 -32.61 -12.10
C GLY A 402 20.04 -33.30 -13.33
N TRP A 403 20.54 -32.52 -14.29
CA TRP A 403 21.11 -33.07 -15.53
C TRP A 403 22.54 -33.60 -15.37
N LEU A 404 23.37 -32.98 -14.52
CA LEU A 404 24.82 -33.15 -14.54
C LEU A 404 25.33 -34.58 -14.34
N MET A 405 24.77 -35.31 -13.37
CA MET A 405 25.11 -36.71 -13.11
C MET A 405 24.18 -37.67 -13.83
N ALA A 406 22.89 -37.36 -13.89
CA ALA A 406 21.91 -38.26 -14.47
C ALA A 406 22.14 -38.50 -15.97
N SER A 407 22.58 -37.48 -16.72
CA SER A 407 22.95 -37.63 -18.14
C SER A 407 24.14 -38.58 -18.34
N GLU A 408 25.12 -38.54 -17.46
CA GLU A 408 26.31 -39.42 -17.50
C GLU A 408 25.95 -40.88 -17.23
N PHE A 409 24.96 -41.12 -16.35
CA PHE A 409 24.41 -42.44 -16.13
C PHE A 409 23.60 -42.92 -17.34
N GLN A 410 22.73 -42.08 -17.90
CA GLN A 410 21.89 -42.42 -19.05
C GLN A 410 22.70 -42.68 -20.33
N GLN A 411 23.79 -41.95 -20.55
CA GLN A 411 24.64 -42.09 -21.74
C GLN A 411 25.75 -43.14 -21.57
N GLY A 412 25.91 -43.72 -20.37
CA GLY A 412 26.97 -44.68 -20.06
C GLY A 412 28.39 -44.08 -20.00
N THR A 413 28.53 -42.76 -20.21
CA THR A 413 29.80 -42.02 -20.17
C THR A 413 30.42 -41.97 -18.78
N ILE A 414 29.63 -42.26 -17.74
CA ILE A 414 30.13 -42.44 -16.37
C ILE A 414 31.29 -43.45 -16.31
N ARG A 415 31.27 -44.51 -17.13
CA ARG A 415 32.33 -45.52 -17.17
C ARG A 415 33.67 -44.93 -17.64
N LEU A 416 33.63 -44.04 -18.63
CA LEU A 416 34.80 -43.33 -19.14
C LEU A 416 35.41 -42.39 -18.08
N LEU A 417 34.57 -41.81 -17.23
CA LEU A 417 35.03 -40.98 -16.12
C LEU A 417 35.73 -41.79 -15.03
N LEU A 418 35.31 -43.03 -14.79
CA LEU A 418 35.86 -43.92 -13.75
C LEU A 418 37.21 -44.54 -14.11
N ILE A 419 37.55 -44.64 -15.40
CA ILE A 419 38.85 -45.19 -15.85
C ILE A 419 40.00 -44.20 -15.61
N ARG A 420 39.70 -42.90 -15.45
CA ARG A 420 40.72 -41.87 -15.18
C ARG A 420 41.32 -42.06 -13.78
N PRO A 421 42.63 -41.75 -13.56
CA PRO A 421 43.31 -41.90 -12.28
C PRO A 421 42.93 -40.78 -11.29
N LYS A 422 41.63 -40.59 -11.04
CA LYS A 422 41.05 -39.64 -10.09
C LYS A 422 40.01 -40.35 -9.22
N THR A 423 39.96 -40.00 -7.94
CA THR A 423 38.97 -40.61 -7.03
C THR A 423 37.55 -40.21 -7.44
N ARG A 424 36.59 -41.14 -7.30
CA ARG A 424 35.16 -40.93 -7.59
C ARG A 424 34.63 -39.64 -6.96
N THR A 425 34.95 -39.43 -5.68
CA THR A 425 34.57 -38.22 -4.94
C THR A 425 35.14 -36.94 -5.54
N LYS A 426 36.40 -36.93 -6.00
CA LYS A 426 36.99 -35.74 -6.63
C LYS A 426 36.31 -35.38 -7.95
N ILE A 427 35.84 -36.36 -8.71
CA ILE A 427 35.09 -36.12 -9.96
C ILE A 427 33.72 -35.52 -9.63
N LEU A 428 32.98 -36.14 -8.72
CA LEU A 428 31.66 -35.67 -8.29
C LEU A 428 31.73 -34.25 -7.72
N THR A 429 32.64 -34.01 -6.77
CA THR A 429 32.79 -32.70 -6.13
C THR A 429 33.25 -31.62 -7.11
N ALA A 430 34.15 -31.93 -8.06
CA ALA A 430 34.56 -30.94 -9.07
C ALA A 430 33.37 -30.49 -9.94
N LYS A 431 32.56 -31.45 -10.37
CA LYS A 431 31.34 -31.20 -11.15
C LYS A 431 30.28 -30.45 -10.35
N PHE A 432 30.06 -30.86 -9.09
CA PHE A 432 29.17 -30.18 -8.16
C PHE A 432 29.54 -28.71 -7.96
N VAL A 433 30.82 -28.44 -7.65
CA VAL A 433 31.32 -27.08 -7.41
C VAL A 433 31.29 -26.24 -8.69
N ALA A 434 31.66 -26.81 -9.84
CA ALA A 434 31.63 -26.11 -11.12
C ALA A 434 30.24 -25.58 -11.48
N ALA A 435 29.20 -26.43 -11.42
CA ALA A 435 27.84 -26.00 -11.73
C ALA A 435 27.27 -25.03 -10.68
N LEU A 436 27.58 -25.24 -9.39
CA LEU A 436 27.16 -24.31 -8.35
C LEU A 436 27.78 -22.91 -8.57
N LEU A 437 29.08 -22.83 -8.88
CA LEU A 437 29.76 -21.57 -9.17
C LEU A 437 29.17 -20.85 -10.40
N ILE A 438 28.73 -21.59 -11.42
CA ILE A 438 28.02 -21.00 -12.57
C ILE A 438 26.70 -20.38 -12.12
N CYS A 439 25.89 -21.10 -11.33
CA CYS A 439 24.61 -20.59 -10.85
C CYS A 439 24.79 -19.33 -9.98
N LEU A 440 25.74 -19.38 -9.03
CA LEU A 440 26.06 -18.24 -8.17
C LEU A 440 26.62 -17.06 -8.98
N GLY A 441 27.47 -17.32 -9.96
CA GLY A 441 28.00 -16.29 -10.86
C GLY A 441 26.91 -15.59 -11.66
N ILE A 442 25.96 -16.35 -12.21
CA ILE A 442 24.81 -15.80 -12.97
C ILE A 442 23.91 -14.96 -12.06
N TYR A 443 23.63 -15.43 -10.84
CA TYR A 443 22.84 -14.66 -9.88
C TYR A 443 23.54 -13.34 -9.50
N MET A 444 24.81 -13.39 -9.11
CA MET A 444 25.57 -12.21 -8.73
C MET A 444 25.72 -11.22 -9.89
N ALA A 445 26.08 -11.71 -11.08
CA ALA A 445 26.19 -10.86 -12.27
C ALA A 445 24.84 -10.27 -12.66
N GLY A 446 23.77 -11.07 -12.63
CA GLY A 446 22.42 -10.61 -12.92
C GLY A 446 21.95 -9.53 -11.94
N SER A 447 22.15 -9.71 -10.64
CA SER A 447 21.80 -8.70 -9.63
C SER A 447 22.59 -7.40 -9.80
N ILE A 448 23.88 -7.46 -10.13
CA ILE A 448 24.70 -6.27 -10.40
C ILE A 448 24.25 -5.58 -11.69
N LEU A 449 24.04 -6.33 -12.78
CA LEU A 449 23.55 -5.78 -14.05
C LEU A 449 22.19 -5.12 -13.89
N ASN A 450 21.29 -5.73 -13.12
CA ASN A 450 19.98 -5.17 -12.83
C ASN A 450 20.09 -3.85 -12.08
N MET A 451 20.90 -3.80 -11.02
CA MET A 451 21.15 -2.58 -10.24
C MET A 451 21.72 -1.45 -11.11
N VAL A 452 22.70 -1.75 -11.96
CA VAL A 452 23.27 -0.78 -12.91
C VAL A 452 22.22 -0.31 -13.92
N THR A 453 21.43 -1.23 -14.48
CA THR A 453 20.40 -0.89 -15.47
C THR A 453 19.28 -0.06 -14.86
N ASN A 454 18.86 -0.37 -13.63
CA ASN A 454 17.89 0.44 -12.88
C ASN A 454 18.45 1.85 -12.60
N GLY A 455 19.74 1.98 -12.26
CA GLY A 455 20.37 3.29 -12.09
C GLY A 455 20.43 4.10 -13.38
N ILE A 456 20.66 3.45 -14.53
CA ILE A 456 20.63 4.09 -15.85
C ILE A 456 19.22 4.53 -16.23
N CYS A 457 18.20 3.69 -15.99
CA CYS A 457 16.82 3.97 -16.41
C CYS A 457 16.09 4.93 -15.46
N PHE A 458 16.27 4.79 -14.15
CA PHE A 458 15.48 5.49 -13.12
C PHE A 458 16.31 6.44 -12.24
N GLY A 459 17.62 6.57 -12.52
CA GLY A 459 18.52 7.50 -11.84
C GLY A 459 19.35 6.87 -10.72
N PHE A 460 20.64 7.19 -10.69
CA PHE A 460 21.58 6.72 -9.64
C PHE A 460 21.46 7.48 -8.32
N SER A 461 20.86 8.68 -8.32
CA SER A 461 20.68 9.51 -7.12
C SER A 461 19.85 8.79 -6.05
N ASP A 462 18.86 8.00 -6.46
CA ASP A 462 18.00 7.28 -5.52
C ASP A 462 18.80 6.30 -4.65
N PHE A 463 19.86 5.67 -5.17
CA PHE A 463 20.72 4.78 -4.37
C PHE A 463 21.49 5.48 -3.24
N MET A 464 21.62 6.80 -3.28
CA MET A 464 22.30 7.58 -2.24
C MET A 464 21.41 7.85 -1.03
N TYR A 465 20.09 7.73 -1.18
CA TYR A 465 19.17 7.87 -0.06
C TYR A 465 19.24 6.66 0.88
N PRO A 466 19.12 6.88 2.20
CA PRO A 466 19.09 5.82 3.17
C PRO A 466 17.75 5.07 3.18
N ASN A 467 17.76 3.90 3.78
CA ASN A 467 16.55 3.20 4.20
C ASN A 467 16.42 3.35 5.71
N TYR A 468 15.20 3.53 6.18
CA TYR A 468 14.94 3.69 7.61
C TYR A 468 14.44 2.39 8.21
N THR A 469 14.98 2.05 9.37
CA THR A 469 14.59 0.88 10.15
C THR A 469 14.31 1.29 11.59
N VAL A 470 13.70 0.40 12.37
CA VAL A 470 13.50 0.63 13.81
C VAL A 470 14.83 0.86 14.55
N SER A 471 15.94 0.31 14.02
CA SER A 471 17.28 0.49 14.59
C SER A 471 17.99 1.76 14.09
N GLY A 472 17.35 2.57 13.25
CA GLY A 472 17.90 3.80 12.68
C GLY A 472 18.13 3.75 11.17
N GLU A 473 18.85 4.76 10.69
CA GLU A 473 19.22 4.95 9.29
C GLU A 473 20.25 3.91 8.83
N ILE A 474 20.02 3.28 7.68
CA ILE A 474 20.97 2.38 7.04
C ILE A 474 21.14 2.72 5.57
N ASN A 475 22.38 2.73 5.07
CA ASN A 475 22.63 2.93 3.65
C ASN A 475 21.99 1.80 2.82
N PHE A 476 21.48 2.14 1.62
CA PHE A 476 20.83 1.17 0.73
C PHE A 476 21.64 -0.11 0.48
N PHE A 477 22.96 -0.02 0.29
CA PHE A 477 23.77 -1.22 0.02
C PHE A 477 23.86 -2.15 1.23
N ALA A 478 23.99 -1.57 2.43
CA ALA A 478 23.98 -2.34 3.67
C ALA A 478 22.60 -2.98 3.95
N TYR A 479 21.53 -2.35 3.47
CA TYR A 479 20.18 -2.91 3.48
C TYR A 479 19.99 -4.04 2.45
N TYR A 480 20.53 -3.86 1.24
CA TYR A 480 20.30 -4.74 0.10
C TYR A 480 21.17 -6.02 0.12
N PHE A 481 22.47 -5.90 0.39
CA PHE A 481 23.39 -7.03 0.26
C PHE A 481 23.04 -8.24 1.14
N PRO A 482 22.67 -8.08 2.43
CA PRO A 482 22.28 -9.22 3.25
C PRO A 482 21.07 -9.97 2.68
N LYS A 483 20.09 -9.26 2.12
CA LYS A 483 18.90 -9.85 1.49
C LYS A 483 19.25 -10.57 0.20
N MET A 484 20.11 -9.97 -0.62
CA MET A 484 20.64 -10.59 -1.84
C MET A 484 21.38 -11.90 -1.51
N LEU A 485 22.19 -11.91 -0.44
CA LEU A 485 22.89 -13.10 0.04
C LEU A 485 21.93 -14.15 0.61
N ALA A 486 20.88 -13.75 1.32
CA ALA A 486 19.87 -14.68 1.80
C ALA A 486 19.21 -15.45 0.63
N CYS A 487 18.92 -14.78 -0.49
CA CYS A 487 18.34 -15.44 -1.67
C CYS A 487 19.27 -16.46 -2.35
N ILE A 488 20.59 -16.43 -2.08
CA ILE A 488 21.52 -17.49 -2.54
C ILE A 488 21.15 -18.84 -1.92
N ILE A 489 20.61 -18.85 -0.71
CA ILE A 489 20.25 -20.09 0.01
C ILE A 489 19.14 -20.84 -0.73
N THR A 490 18.19 -20.13 -1.33
CA THR A 490 17.17 -20.70 -2.23
C THR A 490 17.82 -21.45 -3.40
N ILE A 491 18.80 -20.83 -4.07
CA ILE A 491 19.52 -21.43 -5.21
C ILE A 491 20.31 -22.66 -4.75
N LEU A 492 20.99 -22.56 -3.62
CA LEU A 492 21.79 -23.65 -3.04
C LEU A 492 20.93 -24.87 -2.70
N PHE A 493 19.80 -24.67 -2.03
CA PHE A 493 18.88 -25.73 -1.66
C PHE A 493 18.28 -26.41 -2.91
N ALA A 494 17.84 -25.61 -3.88
CA ALA A 494 17.31 -26.12 -5.14
C ALA A 494 18.35 -26.98 -5.90
N TYR A 495 19.57 -26.47 -6.01
CA TYR A 495 20.69 -27.15 -6.65
C TYR A 495 21.03 -28.48 -5.98
N THR A 496 21.22 -28.46 -4.65
CA THR A 496 21.63 -29.64 -3.89
C THR A 496 20.56 -30.72 -3.87
N GLY A 497 19.29 -30.33 -3.77
CA GLY A 497 18.15 -31.25 -3.90
C GLY A 497 18.10 -31.93 -5.27
N ALA A 498 18.18 -31.16 -6.36
CA ALA A 498 18.18 -31.71 -7.72
C ALA A 498 19.41 -32.58 -7.99
N PHE A 499 20.59 -32.14 -7.54
CA PHE A 499 21.82 -32.91 -7.68
C PHE A 499 21.76 -34.24 -6.92
N MET A 500 21.21 -34.26 -5.72
CA MET A 500 20.99 -35.50 -4.98
C MET A 500 20.10 -36.47 -5.74
N LEU A 501 18.97 -36.00 -6.28
CA LEU A 501 18.08 -36.84 -7.08
C LEU A 501 18.77 -37.33 -8.35
N SER A 502 19.63 -36.52 -8.98
CA SER A 502 20.40 -36.93 -10.17
C SER A 502 21.30 -38.14 -9.91
N VAL A 503 21.91 -38.21 -8.72
CA VAL A 503 22.79 -39.31 -8.31
C VAL A 503 21.99 -40.53 -7.84
N VAL A 504 20.90 -40.31 -7.09
CA VAL A 504 20.11 -41.39 -6.48
C VAL A 504 19.24 -42.11 -7.51
N ILE A 505 18.54 -41.34 -8.36
CA ILE A 505 17.54 -41.84 -9.31
C ILE A 505 18.18 -42.21 -10.65
N LYS A 506 19.29 -41.56 -11.03
CA LYS A 506 19.97 -41.76 -12.32
C LYS A 506 19.08 -41.50 -13.54
N ASN A 507 18.01 -40.72 -13.38
CA ASN A 507 17.12 -40.30 -14.46
C ASN A 507 17.02 -38.77 -14.46
N ALA A 508 17.47 -38.14 -15.56
CA ALA A 508 17.53 -36.68 -15.66
C ALA A 508 16.13 -36.05 -15.62
N ALA A 509 15.15 -36.68 -16.26
CA ALA A 509 13.78 -36.17 -16.29
C ALA A 509 13.19 -36.12 -14.89
N VAL A 510 13.33 -37.19 -14.10
CA VAL A 510 12.81 -37.24 -12.72
C VAL A 510 13.59 -36.31 -11.78
N ALA A 511 14.92 -36.27 -11.91
CA ALA A 511 15.78 -35.42 -11.09
C ALA A 511 15.52 -33.92 -11.29
N ILE A 512 14.99 -33.53 -12.46
CA ILE A 512 14.59 -32.16 -12.78
C ILE A 512 13.11 -31.92 -12.44
N ALA A 513 12.21 -32.81 -12.82
CA ALA A 513 10.77 -32.62 -12.66
C ALA A 513 10.33 -32.55 -11.20
N VAL A 514 10.91 -33.38 -10.32
CA VAL A 514 10.50 -33.44 -8.90
C VAL A 514 10.81 -32.13 -8.15
N PRO A 515 12.03 -31.55 -8.22
CA PRO A 515 12.28 -30.27 -7.57
C PRO A 515 11.47 -29.12 -8.16
N ILE A 516 11.23 -29.10 -9.48
CA ILE A 516 10.37 -28.09 -10.12
C ILE A 516 8.93 -28.20 -9.57
N ALA A 517 8.39 -29.41 -9.49
CA ALA A 517 7.06 -29.65 -8.91
C ALA A 517 7.01 -29.23 -7.42
N GLY A 518 8.09 -29.45 -6.67
CA GLY A 518 8.22 -28.95 -5.29
C GLY A 518 8.21 -27.43 -5.19
N PHE A 519 8.92 -26.73 -6.09
CA PHE A 519 8.92 -25.27 -6.15
C PHE A 519 7.53 -24.72 -6.45
N ILE A 520 6.87 -25.21 -7.50
CA ILE A 520 5.52 -24.77 -7.87
C ILE A 520 4.51 -25.11 -6.76
N GLY A 521 4.58 -26.34 -6.23
CA GLY A 521 3.75 -26.79 -5.14
C GLY A 521 3.90 -25.93 -3.89
N SER A 522 5.11 -25.45 -3.59
CA SER A 522 5.34 -24.55 -2.46
C SER A 522 4.60 -23.22 -2.60
N SER A 523 4.64 -22.59 -3.79
CA SER A 523 3.91 -21.35 -4.04
C SER A 523 2.40 -21.55 -3.95
N ILE A 524 1.88 -22.67 -4.46
CA ILE A 524 0.45 -23.02 -4.37
C ILE A 524 0.04 -23.21 -2.90
N ILE A 525 0.80 -23.97 -2.12
CA ILE A 525 0.51 -24.21 -0.70
C ILE A 525 0.52 -22.89 0.07
N MET A 526 1.51 -22.04 -0.16
CA MET A 526 1.57 -20.72 0.48
C MET A 526 0.32 -19.90 0.16
N GLY A 527 -0.09 -19.83 -1.11
CA GLY A 527 -1.30 -19.11 -1.51
C GLY A 527 -2.60 -19.68 -0.91
N VAL A 528 -2.81 -21.00 -1.00
CA VAL A 528 -4.03 -21.66 -0.51
C VAL A 528 -4.18 -21.58 1.00
N PHE A 529 -3.08 -21.73 1.74
CA PHE A 529 -3.12 -21.80 3.20
C PHE A 529 -2.81 -20.47 3.89
N THR A 530 -2.59 -19.37 3.14
CA THR A 530 -2.31 -18.03 3.70
C THR A 530 -3.26 -17.66 4.85
N TYR A 531 -4.56 -17.93 4.69
CA TYR A 531 -5.59 -17.60 5.69
C TYR A 531 -5.97 -18.77 6.62
N SER A 532 -5.33 -19.93 6.48
CA SER A 532 -5.68 -21.14 7.24
C SER A 532 -4.84 -21.30 8.52
N ARG A 533 -5.45 -21.89 9.57
CA ARG A 533 -4.73 -22.30 10.80
C ARG A 533 -3.65 -23.35 10.53
N ALA A 534 -3.74 -24.08 9.42
CA ALA A 534 -2.71 -25.03 8.99
C ALA A 534 -1.35 -24.34 8.77
N MET A 535 -1.33 -23.02 8.50
CA MET A 535 -0.10 -22.27 8.29
C MET A 535 0.82 -22.28 9.52
N ASN A 536 0.27 -22.38 10.73
CA ASN A 536 1.07 -22.48 11.96
C ASN A 536 1.94 -23.75 12.00
N TRP A 537 1.47 -24.85 11.40
CA TRP A 537 2.27 -26.06 11.27
C TRP A 537 3.20 -26.01 10.05
N ILE A 538 2.69 -25.48 8.92
CA ILE A 538 3.48 -25.32 7.68
C ILE A 538 4.70 -24.41 7.90
N ALA A 539 4.63 -23.45 8.83
CA ALA A 539 5.72 -22.57 9.23
C ALA A 539 7.01 -23.29 9.69
N TYR A 540 6.89 -24.54 10.15
CA TYR A 540 8.03 -25.38 10.57
C TYR A 540 8.54 -26.33 9.48
N THR A 541 7.96 -26.27 8.28
CA THR A 541 8.38 -27.04 7.11
C THR A 541 9.28 -26.18 6.20
N PRO A 542 10.03 -26.75 5.24
CA PRO A 542 10.84 -25.91 4.34
C PRO A 542 10.00 -25.09 3.35
N ILE A 543 8.71 -25.41 3.19
CA ILE A 543 7.81 -24.86 2.17
C ILE A 543 7.79 -23.32 2.14
N PRO A 544 7.59 -22.61 3.27
CA PRO A 544 7.56 -21.14 3.27
C PRO A 544 8.90 -20.50 2.92
N TYR A 545 10.00 -21.24 3.09
CA TYR A 545 11.36 -20.72 2.98
C TYR A 545 12.00 -21.03 1.63
N ILE A 546 11.43 -21.93 0.81
CA ILE A 546 11.98 -22.27 -0.51
C ILE A 546 12.22 -21.00 -1.34
N GLN A 547 11.30 -20.03 -1.27
CA GLN A 547 11.40 -18.73 -1.95
C GLN A 547 11.67 -17.62 -0.92
N LEU A 548 12.93 -17.47 -0.50
CA LEU A 548 13.31 -16.46 0.50
C LEU A 548 13.10 -15.02 0.03
N SER A 549 13.09 -14.77 -1.28
CA SER A 549 12.83 -13.44 -1.84
C SER A 549 11.45 -12.90 -1.42
N SER A 550 10.46 -13.77 -1.22
CA SER A 550 9.12 -13.43 -0.72
C SER A 550 9.12 -12.74 0.64
N PHE A 551 10.16 -12.89 1.48
CA PHE A 551 10.27 -12.15 2.75
C PHE A 551 10.60 -10.67 2.55
N PHE A 552 11.15 -10.31 1.37
CA PHE A 552 11.68 -8.97 1.10
C PHE A 552 10.80 -8.17 0.15
N VAL A 553 9.90 -8.82 -0.58
CA VAL A 553 8.99 -8.17 -1.53
C VAL A 553 7.74 -7.67 -0.82
N PRO A 554 7.35 -6.39 -1.00
CA PRO A 554 6.11 -5.85 -0.45
C PRO A 554 4.88 -6.62 -0.92
N HIS A 555 3.87 -6.75 -0.05
CA HIS A 555 2.58 -7.39 -0.35
C HIS A 555 2.68 -8.88 -0.73
N SER A 556 3.75 -9.55 -0.32
CA SER A 556 3.87 -11.00 -0.51
C SER A 556 2.96 -11.77 0.47
N ALA A 557 2.59 -13.01 0.10
CA ALA A 557 1.86 -13.90 1.00
C ALA A 557 2.55 -14.08 2.36
N VAL A 558 3.90 -14.07 2.38
CA VAL A 558 4.70 -14.19 3.60
C VAL A 558 4.49 -13.01 4.53
N GLN A 559 4.43 -11.78 4.02
CA GLN A 559 4.19 -10.60 4.86
C GLN A 559 2.83 -10.67 5.55
N TYR A 560 1.77 -11.02 4.81
CA TYR A 560 0.43 -11.20 5.38
C TYR A 560 0.37 -12.29 6.47
N ILE A 561 1.11 -13.39 6.29
CA ILE A 561 1.17 -14.47 7.27
C ILE A 561 1.89 -14.01 8.56
N ILE A 562 2.97 -13.24 8.42
CA ILE A 562 3.71 -12.68 9.58
C ILE A 562 2.82 -11.70 10.36
N GLN A 563 2.07 -10.82 9.67
CA GLN A 563 1.15 -9.86 10.30
C GLN A 563 0.06 -10.53 11.16
N ARG A 564 -0.31 -11.77 10.82
CA ARG A 564 -1.27 -12.55 11.61
C ARG A 564 -0.68 -13.16 12.89
N GLY A 565 0.61 -12.98 13.14
CA GLY A 565 1.31 -13.56 14.28
C GLY A 565 1.70 -15.04 14.10
N THR A 566 1.69 -15.57 12.88
CA THR A 566 2.26 -16.90 12.61
C THR A 566 3.78 -16.85 12.80
N PRO A 567 4.41 -17.86 13.44
CA PRO A 567 5.84 -17.85 13.78
C PRO A 567 6.75 -18.12 12.57
N LEU A 568 6.60 -17.37 11.48
CA LEU A 568 7.52 -17.40 10.34
C LEU A 568 8.77 -16.58 10.67
N ASN A 569 9.92 -17.25 10.77
CA ASN A 569 11.18 -16.62 11.10
C ASN A 569 12.22 -16.84 9.99
N LEU A 570 12.74 -15.75 9.43
CA LEU A 570 13.70 -15.79 8.33
C LEU A 570 14.99 -16.53 8.69
N THR A 571 15.54 -16.28 9.88
CA THR A 571 16.78 -16.92 10.36
C THR A 571 16.60 -18.43 10.51
N TYR A 572 15.47 -18.85 11.06
CA TYR A 572 15.11 -20.27 11.15
C TYR A 572 15.06 -20.91 9.76
N GLY A 573 14.38 -20.27 8.80
CA GLY A 573 14.30 -20.73 7.42
C GLY A 573 15.67 -20.89 6.74
N ILE A 574 16.55 -19.90 6.88
CA ILE A 574 17.91 -19.94 6.34
C ILE A 574 18.69 -21.13 6.90
N ILE A 575 18.67 -21.32 8.23
CA ILE A 575 19.37 -22.43 8.89
C ILE A 575 18.79 -23.78 8.43
N MET A 576 17.47 -23.89 8.37
CA MET A 576 16.78 -25.11 7.94
C MET A 576 17.19 -25.51 6.52
N LEU A 577 17.15 -24.57 5.56
CA LEU A 577 17.53 -24.84 4.18
C LEU A 577 19.02 -25.17 4.04
N LEU A 578 19.89 -24.54 4.82
CA LEU A 578 21.32 -24.88 4.86
C LEU A 578 21.53 -26.31 5.36
N VAL A 579 20.90 -26.70 6.46
CA VAL A 579 20.99 -28.07 7.00
C VAL A 579 20.50 -29.08 5.98
N LEU A 580 19.34 -28.84 5.35
CA LEU A 580 18.83 -29.72 4.30
C LEU A 580 19.76 -29.80 3.08
N SER A 581 20.37 -28.67 2.67
CA SER A 581 21.34 -28.64 1.58
C SER A 581 22.59 -29.49 1.87
N VAL A 582 23.08 -29.41 3.12
CA VAL A 582 24.19 -30.25 3.60
C VAL A 582 23.80 -31.72 3.58
N LEU A 583 22.61 -32.08 4.08
CA LEU A 583 22.11 -33.46 4.07
C LEU A 583 21.99 -34.02 2.64
N CYS A 584 21.44 -33.23 1.70
CA CYS A 584 21.37 -33.61 0.29
C CYS A 584 22.76 -33.85 -0.32
N THR A 585 23.72 -32.96 -0.01
CA THR A 585 25.10 -33.09 -0.50
C THR A 585 25.80 -34.33 0.07
N VAL A 586 25.69 -34.57 1.38
CA VAL A 586 26.26 -35.75 2.05
C VAL A 586 25.65 -37.04 1.50
N THR A 587 24.33 -37.07 1.32
CA THR A 587 23.63 -38.21 0.72
C THR A 587 24.13 -38.49 -0.70
N SER A 588 24.29 -37.45 -1.51
CA SER A 588 24.83 -37.56 -2.87
C SER A 588 26.22 -38.20 -2.89
N VAL A 589 27.13 -37.71 -2.03
CA VAL A 589 28.50 -38.22 -1.94
C VAL A 589 28.53 -39.66 -1.42
N PHE A 590 27.73 -39.96 -0.40
CA PHE A 590 27.65 -41.30 0.19
C PHE A 590 27.16 -42.32 -0.83
N VAL A 591 26.01 -42.05 -1.49
CA VAL A 591 25.42 -42.94 -2.49
C VAL A 591 26.36 -43.15 -3.67
N PHE A 592 27.04 -42.10 -4.15
CA PHE A 592 28.00 -42.22 -5.24
C PHE A 592 29.25 -43.04 -4.87
N LYS A 593 29.63 -43.05 -3.58
CA LYS A 593 30.77 -43.84 -3.08
C LYS A 593 30.41 -45.31 -2.89
N THR A 594 29.22 -45.60 -2.37
CA THR A 594 28.84 -46.96 -1.93
C THR A 594 28.16 -47.79 -3.00
N ARG A 595 27.47 -47.16 -3.96
CA ARG A 595 26.82 -47.92 -5.03
C ARG A 595 27.80 -48.31 -6.12
N ASP A 596 27.75 -49.59 -6.49
CA ASP A 596 28.40 -50.07 -7.71
C ASP A 596 27.70 -49.53 -8.95
N ILE A 597 28.52 -49.19 -9.94
CA ILE A 597 28.07 -48.67 -11.23
C ILE A 597 28.02 -49.88 -12.17
N THR A 598 26.92 -50.62 -12.06
CA THR A 598 26.60 -51.77 -12.91
C THR A 598 25.43 -51.44 -13.84
N ASN A 599 25.62 -51.79 -15.11
CA ASN A 599 24.78 -51.54 -16.29
C ASN A 599 24.53 -50.07 -16.61
#